data_AF-A0AAV7E7G9-F1
#
_entry.id   AF-A0AAV7E7G9-F1
#
_cell.length_a   1.000
_cell.length_b   1.000
_cell.length_c   1.000
_cell.angle_alpha   90.00
_cell.angle_beta   90.00
_cell.angle_gamma   90.00
#
_symmetry.space_group_name_H-M   'P 1'
#
loop_
_entity.id
_entity.type
_entity.pdbx_description
1 polymer ?
#
loop_
_entity_poly.entity_id
_entity_poly.type
_entity_poly.pdbx_seq_one_letter_code
_entity_poly.pdbx_strand_id
1 'polypeptide(L)'
;MINTQDAVRDESDCSSKPWAVWTRSWTSEENRHGDLLGKYVYLSSRVDMRMVSKTVQCHIGAGMILGTDNNPYLGLAYTSFQERATFTSHGNRPRMAKEGGDPTLARVCGTIAAGKKQREIVYTKIVEKLLEVDPMEAMLAIEDMMKKKIAMSAHLMQDGQDPRLFDHFAIVAQKLSIYTAADYTDILEFLVGSWKLEKISGLARAAAQA
;
A
#
# COMPACT_ATOMS: atom_id res chain seq x y z
N MET A 1 2.34 -8.30 -8.89
CA MET A 1 1.66 -7.03 -9.16
C MET A 1 2.55 -6.08 -9.94
N ILE A 2 3.68 -5.58 -9.43
CA ILE A 2 4.47 -4.59 -10.21
C ILE A 2 4.94 -5.17 -11.55
N ASN A 3 5.43 -6.42 -11.56
CA ASN A 3 5.81 -7.13 -12.80
C ASN A 3 4.63 -7.58 -13.68
N THR A 4 3.38 -7.26 -13.34
CA THR A 4 2.24 -7.44 -14.25
C THR A 4 1.92 -6.15 -15.01
N GLN A 5 2.44 -5.00 -14.58
CA GLN A 5 2.14 -3.71 -15.18
C GLN A 5 2.88 -3.55 -16.51
N ASP A 6 2.15 -3.16 -17.55
CA ASP A 6 2.71 -2.89 -18.87
C ASP A 6 3.72 -1.74 -18.81
N ALA A 7 4.70 -1.77 -19.73
CA ALA A 7 5.82 -0.83 -19.85
C ALA A 7 6.82 -0.76 -18.66
N VAL A 8 6.43 -1.17 -17.45
CA VAL A 8 7.28 -1.09 -16.24
C VAL A 8 7.73 -2.45 -15.69
N ARG A 9 7.14 -3.57 -16.17
CA ARG A 9 7.54 -4.91 -15.76
C ARG A 9 9.01 -5.22 -16.06
N ASP A 10 9.63 -6.01 -15.19
CA ASP A 10 10.92 -6.63 -15.45
C ASP A 10 10.75 -7.78 -16.46
N GLU A 11 11.35 -7.63 -17.64
CA GLU A 11 11.22 -8.61 -18.74
C GLU A 11 12.15 -9.82 -18.60
N SER A 12 13.20 -9.70 -17.77
CA SER A 12 14.25 -10.73 -17.69
C SER A 12 14.67 -11.06 -16.26
N ASP A 13 13.91 -10.60 -15.26
CA ASP A 13 14.18 -10.68 -13.81
C ASP A 13 15.50 -10.01 -13.36
N CYS A 14 16.24 -9.44 -14.30
CA CYS A 14 17.52 -8.77 -14.10
C CYS A 14 17.68 -7.57 -15.04
N SER A 15 16.59 -7.08 -15.63
CA SER A 15 16.65 -5.97 -16.58
C SER A 15 17.30 -4.75 -15.94
N SER A 16 18.13 -4.05 -16.71
CA SER A 16 18.79 -2.80 -16.32
C SER A 16 17.87 -1.58 -16.46
N LYS A 17 16.65 -1.74 -16.98
CA LYS A 17 15.66 -0.67 -17.07
C LYS A 17 15.41 -0.07 -15.67
N PRO A 18 15.33 1.26 -15.51
CA PRO A 18 15.13 1.89 -14.22
C PRO A 18 13.91 1.35 -13.45
N TRP A 19 12.80 1.05 -14.14
CA TRP A 19 11.60 0.46 -13.55
C TRP A 19 11.84 -0.92 -12.93
N ALA A 20 12.60 -1.77 -13.62
CA ALA A 20 12.95 -3.10 -13.14
C ALA A 20 13.91 -3.02 -11.94
N VAL A 21 14.91 -2.14 -12.01
CA VAL A 21 15.84 -1.88 -10.90
C VAL A 21 15.06 -1.36 -9.68
N TRP A 22 14.16 -0.40 -9.85
CA TRP A 22 13.29 0.09 -8.78
C TRP A 22 12.46 -1.04 -8.17
N THR A 23 11.81 -1.86 -8.99
CA THR A 23 10.96 -2.96 -8.54
C THR A 23 11.73 -3.94 -7.67
N ARG A 24 12.93 -4.35 -8.09
CA ARG A 24 13.78 -5.26 -7.33
C ARG A 24 14.28 -4.62 -6.03
N SER A 25 14.75 -3.37 -6.10
CA SER A 25 15.21 -2.64 -4.91
C SER A 25 14.09 -2.43 -3.90
N TRP A 26 12.92 -1.94 -4.34
CA TRP A 26 11.71 -1.81 -3.53
C TRP A 26 11.36 -3.14 -2.84
N THR A 27 11.35 -4.24 -3.60
CA THR A 27 11.01 -5.57 -3.07
C THR A 27 12.01 -6.02 -2.01
N SER A 28 13.31 -5.82 -2.25
CA SER A 28 14.37 -6.18 -1.30
C SER A 28 14.30 -5.37 0.00
N GLU A 29 13.94 -4.09 -0.09
CA GLU A 29 13.71 -3.28 1.10
C GLU A 29 12.47 -3.74 1.86
N GLU A 30 11.37 -4.01 1.14
CA GLU A 30 10.08 -4.41 1.67
C GLU A 30 10.16 -5.74 2.44
N ASN A 31 10.97 -6.68 1.95
CA ASN A 31 11.22 -7.96 2.62
C ASN A 31 11.64 -7.79 4.08
N ARG A 32 12.45 -6.78 4.39
CA ARG A 32 12.96 -6.53 5.74
C ARG A 32 11.86 -6.19 6.74
N HIS A 33 10.73 -5.62 6.31
CA HIS A 33 9.62 -5.31 7.22
C HIS A 33 8.97 -6.59 7.74
N GLY A 34 8.70 -7.55 6.85
CA GLY A 34 8.15 -8.85 7.19
C GLY A 34 9.09 -9.64 8.09
N ASP A 35 10.38 -9.67 7.77
CA ASP A 35 11.40 -10.34 8.58
C ASP A 35 11.48 -9.78 10.00
N LEU A 36 11.51 -8.46 10.13
CA LEU A 36 11.63 -7.78 11.42
C LEU A 36 10.39 -8.01 12.28
N LEU A 37 9.19 -7.78 11.73
CA LEU A 37 7.93 -7.98 12.45
C LEU A 37 7.71 -9.46 12.78
N GLY A 38 7.99 -10.37 11.86
CA GLY A 38 7.85 -11.81 12.05
C GLY A 38 8.72 -12.30 13.21
N LYS A 39 10.00 -11.90 13.26
CA LYS A 39 10.90 -12.25 14.37
C LYS A 39 10.47 -11.63 15.69
N TYR A 40 10.07 -10.35 15.69
CA TYR A 40 9.58 -9.68 16.89
C TYR A 40 8.35 -10.42 17.47
N VAL A 41 7.37 -10.72 16.63
CA VAL A 41 6.13 -11.40 17.03
C VAL A 41 6.41 -12.83 17.49
N TYR A 42 7.29 -13.56 16.80
CA TYR A 42 7.74 -14.89 17.22
C TYR A 42 8.36 -14.87 18.63
N LEU A 43 9.31 -13.97 18.87
CA LEU A 43 10.00 -13.85 20.16
C LEU A 43 9.09 -13.33 21.28
N SER A 44 8.06 -12.54 20.94
CA SER A 44 7.10 -12.03 21.93
C SER A 44 6.35 -13.15 22.67
N SER A 45 6.24 -14.34 22.05
CA SER A 45 5.46 -15.48 22.57
C SER A 45 3.99 -15.12 22.89
N ARG A 46 3.44 -14.06 22.29
CA ARG A 46 2.07 -13.58 22.50
C ARG A 46 1.05 -14.09 21.48
N VAL A 47 1.50 -14.72 20.40
CA VAL A 47 0.64 -15.18 19.31
C VAL A 47 0.94 -16.63 18.93
N ASP A 48 -0.04 -17.30 18.36
CA ASP A 48 0.14 -18.62 17.75
C ASP A 48 0.83 -18.47 16.37
N MET A 49 2.15 -18.68 16.35
CA MET A 49 2.94 -18.58 15.12
C MET A 49 2.62 -19.66 14.08
N ARG A 50 2.01 -20.79 14.48
CA ARG A 50 1.53 -21.79 13.53
C ARG A 50 0.34 -21.23 12.73
N MET A 51 -0.59 -20.56 13.42
CA MET A 51 -1.75 -19.93 12.77
C MET A 51 -1.33 -18.72 11.92
N VAL A 52 -0.37 -17.91 12.37
CA VAL A 52 0.20 -16.82 11.55
C VAL A 52 0.83 -17.38 10.27
N SER A 53 1.66 -18.42 10.37
CA SER A 53 2.33 -19.02 9.21
C SER A 53 1.33 -19.63 8.22
N LYS A 54 0.29 -20.32 8.72
CA LYS A 54 -0.79 -20.84 7.88
C LYS A 54 -1.52 -19.71 7.15
N THR A 55 -1.82 -18.63 7.84
CA THR A 55 -2.50 -17.46 7.27
C THR A 55 -1.66 -16.80 6.18
N VAL A 56 -0.35 -16.65 6.39
CA VAL A 56 0.58 -16.13 5.38
C VAL A 56 0.62 -17.06 4.16
N GLN A 57 0.71 -18.37 4.37
CA GLN A 57 0.70 -19.35 3.28
C GLN A 57 -0.60 -19.28 2.46
N CYS A 58 -1.76 -19.24 3.11
CA CYS A 58 -3.06 -19.09 2.46
C CYS A 58 -3.14 -17.78 1.68
N HIS A 59 -2.70 -16.66 2.26
CA HIS A 59 -2.73 -15.36 1.62
C HIS A 59 -1.84 -15.31 0.37
N ILE A 60 -0.60 -15.81 0.45
CA ILE A 60 0.31 -15.88 -0.71
C ILE A 60 -0.30 -16.76 -1.81
N GLY A 61 -0.88 -17.90 -1.45
CA GLY A 61 -1.53 -18.81 -2.41
C GLY A 61 -2.79 -18.22 -3.05
N ALA A 62 -3.55 -17.40 -2.32
CA ALA A 62 -4.73 -16.72 -2.83
C ALA A 62 -4.41 -15.53 -3.74
N GLY A 63 -3.26 -14.87 -3.51
CA GLY A 63 -2.90 -13.64 -4.20
C GLY A 63 -3.82 -12.48 -3.81
N MET A 64 -4.10 -11.58 -4.76
CA MET A 64 -4.90 -10.39 -4.53
C MET A 64 -5.55 -9.88 -5.84
N ILE A 65 -6.76 -9.34 -5.72
CA ILE A 65 -7.53 -8.71 -6.80
C ILE A 65 -7.57 -7.20 -6.54
N LEU A 66 -6.84 -6.43 -7.34
CA LEU A 66 -6.65 -4.98 -7.10
C LEU A 66 -7.36 -4.09 -8.11
N GLY A 67 -7.86 -4.66 -9.22
CA GLY A 67 -8.53 -3.90 -10.28
C GLY A 67 -7.61 -2.98 -11.08
N THR A 68 -6.30 -3.27 -11.14
CA THR A 68 -5.31 -2.46 -11.87
C THR A 68 -5.09 -2.89 -13.32
N ASP A 69 -5.67 -4.02 -13.74
CA ASP A 69 -5.78 -4.45 -15.16
C ASP A 69 -4.50 -4.32 -16.00
N ASN A 70 -3.34 -4.65 -15.41
CA ASN A 70 -2.01 -4.50 -16.03
C ASN A 70 -1.65 -3.06 -16.46
N ASN A 71 -2.48 -2.07 -16.12
CA ASN A 71 -2.30 -0.68 -16.48
C ASN A 71 -1.40 0.04 -15.46
N PRO A 72 -0.23 0.56 -15.88
CA PRO A 72 0.70 1.22 -14.97
C PRO A 72 0.10 2.47 -14.30
N TYR A 73 -0.82 3.20 -14.93
CA TYR A 73 -1.47 4.37 -14.32
C TYR A 73 -2.31 3.95 -13.10
N LEU A 74 -3.14 2.92 -13.27
CA LEU A 74 -3.93 2.35 -12.17
C LEU A 74 -3.03 1.78 -11.08
N GLY A 75 -1.98 1.05 -11.48
CA GLY A 75 -1.00 0.47 -10.55
C GLY A 75 -0.26 1.51 -9.70
N LEU A 76 0.15 2.63 -10.31
CA LEU A 76 0.87 3.72 -9.66
C LEU A 76 -0.04 4.56 -8.75
N ALA A 77 -1.28 4.83 -9.16
CA ALA A 77 -2.28 5.45 -8.29
C ALA A 77 -2.57 4.58 -7.07
N TYR A 78 -2.78 3.26 -7.28
CA TYR A 78 -2.96 2.29 -6.21
C TYR A 78 -1.78 2.24 -5.24
N THR A 79 -0.54 2.17 -5.75
CA THR A 79 0.66 2.09 -4.88
C THR A 79 0.90 3.38 -4.11
N SER A 80 0.65 4.55 -4.70
CA SER A 80 0.72 5.83 -4.00
C SER A 80 -0.19 5.84 -2.77
N PHE A 81 -1.43 5.36 -2.93
CA PHE A 81 -2.38 5.22 -1.82
C PHE A 81 -1.89 4.22 -0.76
N GLN A 82 -1.48 3.02 -1.18
CA GLN A 82 -1.12 1.94 -0.25
C GLN A 82 0.14 2.22 0.57
N GLU A 83 1.17 2.84 -0.01
CA GLU A 83 2.36 3.24 0.74
C GLU A 83 2.00 4.29 1.80
N ARG A 84 1.07 5.21 1.51
CA ARG A 84 0.57 6.14 2.50
C ARG A 84 -0.28 5.46 3.58
N ALA A 85 -1.17 4.54 3.20
CA ALA A 85 -1.99 3.79 4.15
C ALA A 85 -1.14 2.99 5.15
N THR A 86 -0.09 2.35 4.66
CA THR A 86 0.85 1.60 5.49
C THR A 86 1.77 2.52 6.30
N PHE A 87 2.17 3.69 5.77
CA PHE A 87 2.84 4.73 6.55
C PHE A 87 1.98 5.17 7.74
N THR A 88 0.70 5.53 7.53
CA THR A 88 -0.22 5.92 8.60
C THR A 88 -0.40 4.78 9.61
N SER A 89 -0.66 3.57 9.13
CA SER A 89 -0.85 2.38 9.98
C SER A 89 0.35 2.08 10.87
N HIS A 90 1.57 2.19 10.34
CA HIS A 90 2.80 2.00 11.11
C HIS A 90 3.18 3.23 11.94
N GLY A 91 2.76 4.44 11.55
CA GLY A 91 2.98 5.69 12.27
C GLY A 91 2.11 5.85 13.52
N ASN A 92 0.92 5.23 13.53
CA ASN A 92 0.00 5.27 14.68
C ASN A 92 0.40 4.30 15.81
N ARG A 93 1.11 3.21 15.49
CA ARG A 93 1.50 2.15 16.46
C ARG A 93 2.58 2.55 17.48
N PRO A 94 3.60 3.36 17.15
CA PRO A 94 4.66 3.72 18.09
C PRO A 94 4.17 4.34 19.39
N ARG A 95 3.12 5.17 19.34
CA ARG A 95 2.52 5.76 20.53
C ARG A 95 1.92 4.68 21.43
N MET A 96 1.06 3.82 20.86
CA MET A 96 0.47 2.68 21.58
C MET A 96 1.53 1.75 22.16
N ALA A 97 2.59 1.46 21.40
CA ALA A 97 3.67 0.59 21.86
C ALA A 97 4.41 1.21 23.06
N LYS A 98 4.71 2.51 23.02
CA LYS A 98 5.31 3.22 24.17
C LYS A 98 4.40 3.25 25.38
N GLU A 99 3.11 3.54 25.18
CA GLU A 99 2.10 3.54 26.25
C GLU A 99 1.94 2.14 26.88
N GLY A 100 2.08 1.08 26.08
CA GLY A 100 2.14 -0.31 26.52
C GLY A 100 3.49 -0.74 27.13
N GLY A 101 4.45 0.17 27.29
CA GLY A 101 5.75 -0.12 27.88
C GLY A 101 6.75 -0.82 26.96
N ASP A 102 6.53 -0.84 25.65
CA ASP A 102 7.43 -1.46 24.66
C ASP A 102 8.08 -0.41 23.72
N PRO A 103 9.18 0.22 24.15
CA PRO A 103 9.92 1.16 23.30
C PRO A 103 10.60 0.47 22.10
N THR A 104 10.84 -0.84 22.16
CA THR A 104 11.46 -1.59 21.06
C THR A 104 10.48 -1.74 19.91
N LEU A 105 9.24 -2.16 20.19
CA LEU A 105 8.18 -2.23 19.19
C LEU A 105 7.89 -0.84 18.59
N ALA A 106 7.93 0.21 19.41
CA ALA A 106 7.76 1.56 18.92
C ALA A 106 8.82 1.95 17.89
N ARG A 107 10.09 1.60 18.15
CA ARG A 107 11.19 1.81 17.21
C ARG A 107 11.03 0.95 15.95
N VAL A 108 10.65 -0.32 16.08
CA VAL A 108 10.38 -1.21 14.94
C VAL A 108 9.31 -0.60 14.02
N CYS A 109 8.17 -0.19 14.56
CA CYS A 109 7.10 0.41 13.78
C CYS A 109 7.53 1.73 13.13
N GLY A 110 8.24 2.59 13.87
CA GLY A 110 8.74 3.87 13.36
C GLY A 110 9.74 3.72 12.20
N THR A 111 10.66 2.76 12.29
CA THR A 111 11.60 2.46 11.20
C THR A 111 10.89 2.00 9.93
N ILE A 112 9.88 1.13 10.07
CA ILE A 112 9.09 0.68 8.92
C ILE A 112 8.31 1.85 8.32
N ALA A 113 7.65 2.67 9.15
CA ALA A 113 6.92 3.85 8.71
C ALA A 113 7.82 4.83 7.93
N ALA A 114 9.05 5.07 8.39
CA ALA A 114 9.99 5.94 7.70
C ALA A 114 10.30 5.45 6.27
N GLY A 115 10.50 4.14 6.09
CA GLY A 115 10.66 3.55 4.75
C GLY A 115 9.41 3.73 3.89
N LYS A 116 8.21 3.54 4.46
CA LYS A 116 6.93 3.72 3.75
C LYS A 116 6.76 5.14 3.26
N LYS A 117 7.15 6.14 4.07
CA LYS A 117 7.11 7.54 3.68
C LYS A 117 7.99 7.85 2.47
N GLN A 118 9.20 7.28 2.41
CA GLN A 118 10.09 7.48 1.27
C GLN A 118 9.48 6.92 -0.02
N ARG A 119 8.88 5.72 0.05
CA ARG A 119 8.22 5.10 -1.11
C ARG A 119 6.97 5.85 -1.54
N GLU A 120 6.16 6.33 -0.59
CA GLU A 120 5.01 7.19 -0.89
C GLU A 120 5.44 8.41 -1.70
N ILE A 121 6.50 9.11 -1.28
CA ILE A 121 7.02 10.27 -2.02
C ILE A 121 7.42 9.91 -3.46
N VAL A 122 8.05 8.74 -3.67
CA VAL A 122 8.45 8.31 -5.01
C VAL A 122 7.23 8.06 -5.90
N TYR A 123 6.26 7.28 -5.44
CA TYR A 123 5.06 6.98 -6.25
C TYR A 123 4.20 8.22 -6.49
N THR A 124 4.02 9.08 -5.48
CA THR A 124 3.32 10.36 -5.62
C THR A 124 3.97 11.24 -6.69
N LYS A 125 5.31 11.32 -6.75
CA LYS A 125 6.04 12.08 -7.78
C LYS A 125 5.93 11.48 -9.17
N ILE A 126 5.89 10.15 -9.27
CA ILE A 126 5.70 9.48 -10.57
C ILE A 126 4.32 9.85 -11.12
N VAL A 127 3.27 9.79 -10.30
CA VAL A 127 1.91 10.17 -10.73
C VAL A 127 1.82 11.67 -11.03
N GLU A 128 2.48 12.55 -10.25
CA GLU A 128 2.61 13.98 -10.59
C GLU A 128 3.21 14.15 -11.99
N LYS A 129 4.26 13.39 -12.32
CA LYS A 129 4.86 13.45 -13.66
C LYS A 129 3.93 12.92 -14.76
N LEU A 130 3.16 11.86 -14.49
CA LEU A 130 2.16 11.36 -15.43
C LEU A 130 1.09 12.40 -15.71
N LEU A 131 0.62 13.12 -14.71
CA LEU A 131 -0.34 14.22 -14.88
C LEU A 131 0.22 15.40 -15.69
N GLU A 132 1.55 15.61 -15.69
CA GLU A 132 2.17 16.62 -16.55
C GLU A 132 2.24 16.20 -18.02
N VAL A 133 2.55 14.92 -18.29
CA VAL A 133 2.84 14.44 -19.65
C VAL A 133 1.61 13.84 -20.34
N ASP A 134 0.68 13.31 -19.57
CA ASP A 134 -0.54 12.66 -20.03
C ASP A 134 -1.70 12.88 -19.03
N PRO A 135 -2.14 14.15 -18.88
CA PRO A 135 -3.16 14.52 -17.89
C PRO A 135 -4.50 13.82 -18.12
N MET A 136 -4.83 13.44 -19.36
CA MET A 136 -6.14 12.86 -19.68
C MET A 136 -6.27 11.44 -19.10
N GLU A 137 -5.35 10.55 -19.49
CA GLU A 137 -5.38 9.16 -19.03
C GLU A 137 -5.06 9.06 -17.54
N ALA A 138 -4.18 9.92 -17.02
CA ALA A 138 -3.88 9.96 -15.59
C ALA A 138 -5.10 10.34 -14.74
N MET A 139 -5.90 11.34 -15.15
CA MET A 139 -7.14 11.71 -14.46
C MET A 139 -8.17 10.57 -14.48
N LEU A 140 -8.38 9.95 -15.65
CA LEU A 140 -9.32 8.83 -15.80
C LEU A 140 -8.90 7.62 -14.93
N ALA A 141 -7.60 7.32 -14.90
CA ALA A 141 -7.07 6.22 -14.09
C ALA A 141 -7.22 6.47 -12.58
N ILE A 142 -6.99 7.71 -12.12
CA ILE A 142 -7.21 8.08 -10.72
C ILE A 142 -8.69 7.92 -10.37
N GLU A 143 -9.61 8.48 -11.18
CA GLU A 143 -11.06 8.35 -10.96
C GLU A 143 -11.51 6.89 -10.92
N ASP A 144 -11.04 6.06 -11.86
CA ASP A 144 -11.38 4.64 -11.92
C ASP A 144 -10.95 3.90 -10.65
N MET A 145 -9.72 4.12 -10.18
CA MET A 145 -9.26 3.54 -8.92
C MET A 145 -10.11 3.98 -7.72
N MET A 146 -10.55 5.25 -7.69
CA MET A 146 -11.42 5.74 -6.62
C MET A 146 -12.82 5.13 -6.68
N LYS A 147 -13.40 4.99 -7.88
CA LYS A 147 -14.71 4.33 -8.08
C LYS A 147 -14.69 2.86 -7.70
N LYS A 148 -13.62 2.15 -8.07
CA LYS A 148 -13.39 0.74 -7.69
C LYS A 148 -13.17 0.56 -6.18
N LYS A 149 -12.84 1.65 -5.48
CA LYS A 149 -12.31 1.68 -4.10
C LYS A 149 -10.95 1.00 -4.02
N ILE A 150 -10.03 1.59 -3.26
CA ILE A 150 -8.71 1.02 -3.08
C ILE A 150 -8.80 -0.19 -2.14
N ALA A 151 -8.87 -1.39 -2.73
CA ALA A 151 -8.88 -2.63 -1.99
C ALA A 151 -7.56 -2.84 -1.23
N MET A 152 -7.62 -3.31 0.02
CA MET A 152 -6.40 -3.66 0.76
C MET A 152 -5.79 -4.93 0.15
N SER A 153 -4.46 -4.98 0.06
CA SER A 153 -3.75 -6.13 -0.54
C SER A 153 -4.09 -7.46 0.14
N ALA A 154 -4.32 -7.44 1.45
CA ALA A 154 -4.66 -8.61 2.26
C ALA A 154 -6.18 -8.87 2.39
N HIS A 155 -7.04 -8.31 1.53
CA HIS A 155 -8.50 -8.47 1.65
C HIS A 155 -8.99 -9.93 1.54
N LEU A 156 -8.19 -10.83 0.92
CA LEU A 156 -8.46 -12.26 0.84
C LEU A 156 -7.80 -13.07 1.99
N MET A 157 -7.41 -12.43 3.09
CA MET A 157 -6.76 -13.08 4.22
C MET A 157 -7.65 -14.16 4.84
N GLN A 158 -7.10 -15.37 5.03
CA GLN A 158 -7.79 -16.54 5.58
C GLN A 158 -6.85 -17.36 6.48
N ASP A 159 -7.35 -17.87 7.59
CA ASP A 159 -6.63 -18.77 8.52
C ASP A 159 -7.16 -20.22 8.47
N GLY A 160 -8.19 -20.47 7.64
CA GLY A 160 -8.90 -21.73 7.51
C GLY A 160 -9.86 -22.04 8.67
N GLN A 161 -10.25 -21.04 9.45
CA GLN A 161 -11.30 -21.13 10.47
C GLN A 161 -12.33 -20.00 10.30
N ASP A 162 -11.86 -18.76 10.14
CA ASP A 162 -12.71 -17.58 10.02
C ASP A 162 -12.84 -17.14 8.55
N PRO A 163 -14.03 -17.29 7.94
CA PRO A 163 -14.23 -16.88 6.55
C PRO A 163 -14.25 -15.36 6.35
N ARG A 164 -14.33 -14.57 7.43
CA ARG A 164 -14.33 -13.09 7.40
C ARG A 164 -13.14 -12.50 8.15
N LEU A 165 -12.03 -13.22 8.17
CA LEU A 165 -10.84 -12.85 8.96
C LEU A 165 -10.35 -11.42 8.66
N PHE A 166 -10.34 -11.01 7.40
CA PHE A 166 -9.95 -9.64 7.04
C PHE A 166 -10.90 -8.59 7.64
N ASP A 167 -12.23 -8.79 7.56
CA ASP A 167 -13.20 -7.85 8.10
C ASP A 167 -13.08 -7.74 9.62
N HIS A 168 -12.95 -8.87 10.32
CA HIS A 168 -12.75 -8.86 11.77
C HIS A 168 -11.42 -8.18 12.17
N PHE A 169 -10.34 -8.42 11.42
CA PHE A 169 -9.07 -7.71 11.58
C PHE A 169 -9.24 -6.20 11.37
N ALA A 170 -9.92 -5.79 10.30
CA ALA A 170 -10.15 -4.38 9.97
C ALA A 170 -10.99 -3.66 11.03
N ILE A 171 -12.02 -4.32 11.58
CA ILE A 171 -12.83 -3.80 12.69
C ILE A 171 -11.96 -3.54 13.93
N VAL A 172 -11.04 -4.45 14.26
CA VAL A 172 -10.12 -4.26 15.40
C VAL A 172 -9.14 -3.12 15.12
N ALA A 173 -8.56 -3.06 13.92
CA ALA A 173 -7.66 -1.98 13.52
C ALA A 173 -8.35 -0.60 13.58
N GLN A 174 -9.60 -0.51 13.13
CA GLN A 174 -10.45 0.68 13.23
C GLN A 174 -10.69 1.07 14.69
N LYS A 175 -11.10 0.12 15.55
CA LYS A 175 -11.39 0.38 16.97
C LYS A 175 -10.17 0.84 17.76
N LEU A 176 -8.98 0.37 17.37
CA LEU A 176 -7.71 0.77 17.99
C LEU A 176 -7.10 2.02 17.35
N SER A 177 -7.80 2.66 16.39
CA SER A 177 -7.29 3.82 15.64
C SER A 177 -5.93 3.57 14.99
N ILE A 178 -5.67 2.33 14.57
CA ILE A 178 -4.45 1.98 13.81
C ILE A 178 -4.62 2.44 12.37
N TYR A 179 -5.76 2.11 11.76
CA TYR A 179 -6.17 2.57 10.44
C TYR A 179 -7.69 2.59 10.38
N THR A 180 -8.24 3.72 9.96
CA THR A 180 -9.67 3.99 10.00
C THR A 180 -10.22 4.43 8.64
N ALA A 181 -11.55 4.43 8.51
CA ALA A 181 -12.21 5.04 7.37
C ALA A 181 -11.90 6.54 7.22
N ALA A 182 -11.62 7.25 8.31
CA ALA A 182 -11.18 8.65 8.24
C ALA A 182 -9.77 8.75 7.63
N ASP A 183 -8.84 7.88 8.04
CA ASP A 183 -7.51 7.82 7.44
C ASP A 183 -7.57 7.54 5.93
N TYR A 184 -8.53 6.74 5.47
CA TYR A 184 -8.76 6.52 4.04
C TYR A 184 -9.10 7.82 3.32
N THR A 185 -10.03 8.62 3.85
CA THR A 185 -10.40 9.92 3.31
C THR A 185 -9.25 10.91 3.35
N ASP A 186 -8.51 10.98 4.46
CA ASP A 186 -7.35 11.87 4.62
C ASP A 186 -6.25 11.56 3.60
N ILE A 187 -6.07 10.28 3.24
CA ILE A 187 -5.14 9.86 2.18
C ILE A 187 -5.63 10.35 0.82
N LEU A 188 -6.92 10.25 0.52
CA LEU A 188 -7.48 10.77 -0.73
C LEU A 188 -7.25 12.27 -0.84
N GLU A 189 -7.65 13.04 0.18
CA GLU A 189 -7.48 14.49 0.21
C GLU A 189 -6.01 14.88 0.06
N PHE A 190 -5.11 14.17 0.74
CA PHE A 190 -3.67 14.39 0.60
C PHE A 190 -3.19 14.16 -0.84
N LEU A 191 -3.61 13.08 -1.51
CA LEU A 191 -3.16 12.77 -2.86
C LEU A 191 -3.75 13.75 -3.88
N VAL A 192 -5.04 14.09 -3.76
CA VAL A 192 -5.69 15.13 -4.57
C VAL A 192 -4.94 16.46 -4.47
N GLY A 193 -4.61 16.88 -3.24
CA GLY A 193 -3.85 18.10 -2.99
C GLY A 193 -2.41 18.04 -3.50
N SER A 194 -1.73 16.91 -3.30
CA SER A 194 -0.34 16.71 -3.73
C SER A 194 -0.20 16.73 -5.24
N TRP A 195 -1.14 16.09 -5.94
CA TRP A 195 -1.22 16.08 -7.41
C TRP A 195 -1.86 17.33 -7.99
N LYS A 196 -2.39 18.22 -7.14
CA LYS A 196 -3.03 19.49 -7.54
C LYS A 196 -4.13 19.26 -8.59
N LEU A 197 -4.92 18.21 -8.46
CA LEU A 197 -5.86 17.77 -9.50
C LEU A 197 -6.84 18.89 -9.91
N GLU A 198 -7.30 19.70 -8.94
CA GLU A 198 -8.19 20.84 -9.18
C GLU A 198 -7.59 21.93 -10.08
N LYS A 199 -6.25 21.99 -10.22
CA LYS A 199 -5.55 23.00 -11.02
C LYS A 199 -5.26 22.54 -12.44
N ILE A 200 -5.55 21.28 -12.77
CA ILE A 200 -5.34 20.74 -14.11
C ILE A 200 -6.45 21.28 -15.01
N SER A 201 -6.05 21.88 -16.14
CA SER A 201 -6.95 22.54 -17.09
C SER A 201 -6.70 22.04 -18.50
N GLY A 202 -7.57 22.42 -19.44
CA GLY A 202 -7.49 21.94 -20.83
C GLY A 202 -7.87 20.47 -21.00
N LEU A 203 -8.58 19.89 -20.04
CA LEU A 203 -9.03 18.51 -20.05
C LEU A 203 -10.22 18.32 -21.02
N ALA A 204 -10.24 17.17 -21.69
CA ALA A 204 -11.42 16.72 -22.42
C ALA A 204 -12.56 16.42 -21.45
N ARG A 205 -13.82 16.46 -21.91
CA ARG A 205 -15.01 16.36 -21.05
C ARG A 205 -14.97 15.19 -20.05
N ALA A 206 -14.56 14.01 -20.50
CA ALA A 206 -14.48 12.83 -19.63
C ALA A 206 -13.43 13.01 -18.52
N ALA A 207 -12.22 13.46 -18.86
CA ALA A 207 -11.15 13.70 -17.89
C ALA A 207 -11.42 14.91 -16.99
N ALA A 208 -12.22 15.89 -17.43
CA ALA A 208 -12.64 17.02 -16.60
C ALA A 208 -13.80 16.66 -15.64
N GLN A 209 -14.56 15.61 -15.96
CA GLN A 209 -15.61 15.07 -15.09
C GLN A 209 -15.03 14.14 -14.00
N ALA A 210 -13.95 13.43 -14.36
CA ALA A 210 -13.11 12.65 -13.46
C ALA A 210 -12.44 13.52 -12.40
#